data_AF-A0A932E470-F1
#
_entry.id   AF-A0A932E470-F1
#
_cell.length_a   1.000
_cell.length_b   1.000
_cell.length_c   1.000
_cell.angle_alpha   90.00
_cell.angle_beta   90.00
_cell.angle_gamma   90.00
#
_symmetry.space_group_name_H-M   'P 1'
#
loop_
_entity.id
_entity.type
_entity.pdbx_description
1 polymer ?
#
loop_
_entity_poly.entity_id
_entity_poly.type
_entity_poly.pdbx_seq_one_letter_code
_entity_poly.pdbx_strand_id
1 'polypeptide(L)' 'LPQSVDRFATPGELARLMETAGLRDVSYRRYALGTIALHTGVA' A
#
# COMPACT_ATOMS: atom_id res chain seq x y z
N LEU A 1 7.61 0.17 -18.50
CA LEU A 1 6.83 0.85 -17.45
C LEU A 1 7.48 2.20 -17.18
N PRO A 2 6.71 3.27 -16.89
CA PRO A 2 7.31 4.57 -16.60
C PRO A 2 8.16 4.46 -15.32
N GLN A 3 9.37 5.02 -15.34
CA GLN A 3 10.32 4.98 -14.23
C GLN A 3 9.80 5.62 -12.92
N SER A 4 8.65 6.30 -12.96
CA SER A 4 8.05 7.01 -11.84
C SER A 4 7.58 6.09 -10.71
N VAL A 5 7.28 4.82 -10.99
CA VAL A 5 6.70 3.89 -10.00
C VAL A 5 7.73 2.96 -9.33
N ASP A 6 8.97 2.90 -9.82
CA ASP A 6 10.03 2.04 -9.25
C ASP A 6 10.40 2.42 -7.81
N ARG A 7 10.14 3.66 -7.40
CA ARG A 7 10.44 4.17 -6.06
C ARG A 7 9.28 4.06 -5.09
N PHE A 8 8.14 3.55 -5.53
CA PHE A 8 6.99 3.38 -4.64
C PHE A 8 7.22 2.21 -3.71
N ALA A 9 6.79 2.39 -2.45
CA ALA A 9 6.75 1.31 -1.48
C ALA A 9 5.90 0.16 -2.04
N THR A 10 6.37 -1.08 -1.83
CA THR A 10 5.55 -2.26 -2.07
C THR A 10 4.27 -2.20 -1.21
N PRO A 11 3.20 -2.94 -1.57
CA PRO A 11 1.97 -2.92 -0.79
C PRO A 11 2.16 -3.23 0.71
N GLY A 12 3.06 -4.15 1.05
CA GLY A 12 3.37 -4.48 2.44
C GLY A 12 4.23 -3.43 3.17
N GLU A 13 5.10 -2.72 2.44
CA GLU A 13 5.83 -1.58 3.01
C GLU A 13 4.90 -0.40 3.27
N LEU A 14 3.99 -0.09 2.35
CA LEU A 14 3.00 0.96 2.55
C LEU A 14 2.06 0.63 3.72
N ALA A 15 1.62 -0.62 3.86
CA ALA A 15 0.80 -1.04 5.00
C ALA A 15 1.51 -0.77 6.34
N ARG A 16 2.79 -1.14 6.46
CA ARG A 16 3.60 -0.86 7.67
C ARG A 16 3.78 0.64 7.91
N LEU A 17 3.95 1.44 6.85
CA LEU A 17 4.01 2.90 6.97
C LEU A 17 2.68 3.49 7.47
N MET A 18 1.53 2.98 7.00
CA MET A 18 0.21 3.38 7.49
C MET A 18 0.03 3.06 8.98
N GLU A 19 0.41 1.86 9.40
CA GLU A 19 0.39 1.45 10.82
C GLU A 19 1.28 2.34 11.68
N THR A 20 2.50 2.64 11.20
CA THR A 20 3.44 3.51 11.90
C THR A 20 2.92 4.96 12.00
N ALA A 21 2.10 5.38 11.03
CA ALA A 21 1.42 6.67 11.04
C ALA A 21 0.19 6.71 11.97
N GLY A 22 -0.16 5.60 12.63
CA GLY A 22 -1.25 5.51 13.61
C GLY A 22 -2.56 4.95 13.08
N LEU A 23 -2.63 4.57 11.79
CA LEU A 23 -3.80 3.86 11.27
C LEU A 23 -3.86 2.45 11.85
N ARG A 24 -5.06 2.02 12.22
CA ARG A 24 -5.37 0.68 12.73
C ARG A 24 -6.14 -0.13 11.70
N ASP A 25 -6.20 -1.44 11.92
CA ASP A 25 -6.90 -2.41 11.05
C ASP A 25 -6.50 -2.25 9.57
N VAL A 26 -5.20 -1.99 9.34
CA VAL A 26 -4.68 -1.77 7.99
C VAL A 26 -4.75 -3.07 7.21
N SER A 27 -5.41 -3.03 6.06
CA SER A 27 -5.46 -4.15 5.12
C SER A 27 -5.32 -3.63 3.70
N TYR A 28 -4.94 -4.52 2.78
CA TYR A 28 -4.89 -4.18 1.37
C TYR A 28 -5.34 -5.33 0.48
N ARG A 29 -5.88 -4.97 -0.69
CA ARG A 29 -6.22 -5.92 -1.75
C ARG A 29 -5.55 -5.52 -3.05
N ARG A 30 -4.96 -6.51 -3.71
CA ARG A 30 -4.33 -6.36 -5.03
C ARG A 30 -5.36 -6.57 -6.14
N TYR A 31 -5.27 -5.73 -7.18
CA TYR A 31 -6.09 -5.78 -8.39
C TYR A 31 -5.20 -5.77 -9.63
N ALA A 32 -5.80 -6.00 -10.80
CA ALA A 32 -5.11 -5.95 -12.09
C ALA A 32 -3.78 -6.72 -12.08
N LEU A 33 -3.82 -7.98 -11.62
CA LEU A 33 -2.65 -8.87 -11.50
C LEU A 33 -1.50 -8.29 -10.63
N GLY A 34 -1.82 -7.42 -9.69
CA GLY A 34 -0.86 -6.82 -8.76
C GLY A 34 -0.31 -5.47 -9.20
N THR A 35 -0.77 -4.91 -10.32
CA THR A 35 -0.41 -3.54 -10.73
C THR A 35 -0.95 -2.48 -9.78
N ILE A 36 -2.08 -2.76 -9.10
CA ILE A 36 -2.72 -1.83 -8.17
C ILE A 36 -2.93 -2.54 -6.82
N ALA A 37 -2.66 -1.84 -5.72
CA ALA A 37 -3.10 -2.22 -4.39
C ALA A 37 -3.95 -1.09 -3.78
N LEU A 38 -5.13 -1.44 -3.28
CA LEU A 38 -5.97 -0.54 -2.49
C LEU A 38 -5.76 -0.86 -1.02
N HIS A 39 -5.36 0.15 -0.25
CA HIS A 39 -5.18 0.07 1.19
C HIS A 39 -6.34 0.74 1.92
N THR A 40 -6.77 0.15 3.02
CA THR A 40 -7.79 0.70 3.92
C THR A 40 -7.28 0.64 5.35
N GLY A 41 -7.66 1.61 6.18
CA GLY A 41 -7.37 1.62 7.62
C GLY A 41 -8.29 2.61 8.34
N VAL A 42 -8.28 2.57 9.67
CA VAL A 42 -9.10 3.43 10.55
C VAL A 42 -8.19 4.31 11.39
N ALA A 43 -8.50 5.61 11.52
CA ALA A 43 -7.77 6.54 12.40
C ALA A 43 -8.21 6.36 13.86
#